data_AF-A0A1M3R1T8-F1
#
_entry.id   AF-A0A1M3R1T8-F1
#
_cell.length_a   1.000
_cell.length_b   1.000
_cell.length_c   1.000
_cell.angle_alpha   90.00
_cell.angle_beta   90.00
_cell.angle_gamma   90.00
#
_symmetry.space_group_name_H-M   'P 1'
#
loop_
_entity.id
_entity.type
_entity.pdbx_description
1 polymer ?
#
loop_
_entity_poly.entity_id
_entity_poly.type
_entity_poly.pdbx_seq_one_letter_code
_entity_poly.pdbx_strand_id
1 'polypeptide(L)'
;MMLLSQITVHFTSFVISFILSFTNIGCNSRTNTTTVPVLSEQKSNTDILPGAFRFDKYLPLIKGKSIAIFANQTTIVGNKHLIDTLKSLGVTPKKVFSPEHGFRGTADAGETVGNYIDQKTGVAIISLYGNKKKPSADDVKDIDILMFDMQDIGVRYYTYISSLQDYIEAAIAYKKPVIILDRPNPNGFYVDGPVLNMKYKSFIGMQPIPAVYGMTMGEYAQMIIREKWIDLKNTQPEIFTDEDKRSSIDLTKCSITIIKCGNYDHNSRYTLPVKPSPNIPDMQSVYLFPSTCFFEGTVFSEGRGTPKPFQWIGHPSLPKNLFSFTPNPTEGAKNSKLYGQLCYGWDLSGTVEEVLQKTNGRLQLKWILEAYRLFPKKDSFFIIPKSGNMEGSFFNKLAGNNELWQQIKAGTPEDEIRKSWEPKLSEFKVTRKKYLLYKDFSAE
;
A
#
# COMPACT_ATOMS: atom_id res chain seq x y z
N MET A 1 64.53 -30.14 17.94
CA MET A 1 64.13 -31.46 17.39
C MET A 1 63.05 -31.19 16.34
N MET A 2 63.40 -31.08 15.05
CA MET A 2 63.42 -32.18 14.04
C MET A 2 62.02 -32.83 13.87
N LEU A 3 61.38 -33.03 12.71
CA LEU A 3 61.68 -33.10 11.26
C LEU A 3 60.31 -32.90 10.53
N LEU A 4 60.12 -32.12 9.45
CA LEU A 4 60.38 -32.36 8.01
C LEU A 4 59.88 -33.70 7.41
N SER A 5 58.96 -33.63 6.43
CA SER A 5 58.99 -34.45 5.20
C SER A 5 58.11 -33.89 4.08
N GLN A 6 58.73 -33.69 2.91
CA GLN A 6 58.19 -33.30 1.60
C GLN A 6 57.68 -34.50 0.79
N ILE A 7 56.71 -34.32 -0.13
CA ILE A 7 56.52 -35.12 -1.37
C ILE A 7 55.90 -34.18 -2.43
N THR A 8 56.65 -33.60 -3.38
CA THR A 8 57.06 -34.05 -4.75
C THR A 8 55.93 -34.13 -5.81
N VAL A 9 56.15 -33.37 -6.89
CA VAL A 9 55.34 -33.17 -8.11
C VAL A 9 55.68 -34.23 -9.18
N HIS A 10 54.71 -34.65 -10.01
CA HIS A 10 55.00 -35.07 -11.39
C HIS A 10 53.92 -34.65 -12.40
N PHE A 11 54.39 -33.93 -13.42
CA PHE A 11 53.75 -33.59 -14.68
C PHE A 11 53.87 -34.77 -15.66
N THR A 12 52.84 -35.05 -16.46
CA THR A 12 52.95 -35.89 -17.67
C THR A 12 52.32 -35.17 -18.86
N SER A 13 53.16 -34.81 -19.83
CA SER A 13 52.80 -34.35 -21.17
C SER A 13 52.31 -35.51 -22.04
N PHE A 14 51.36 -35.24 -22.95
CA PHE A 14 51.15 -36.06 -24.13
C PHE A 14 51.01 -35.16 -25.37
N VAL A 15 51.94 -35.34 -26.29
CA VAL A 15 51.99 -34.85 -27.68
C VAL A 15 51.64 -36.03 -28.56
N ILE A 16 51.01 -35.79 -29.73
CA ILE A 16 50.97 -36.58 -31.00
C ILE A 16 49.66 -36.22 -31.71
N SER A 17 49.52 -36.05 -33.02
CA SER A 17 50.39 -35.71 -34.14
C SER A 17 49.44 -35.47 -35.33
N PHE A 18 49.84 -34.62 -36.26
CA PHE A 18 49.11 -34.24 -37.48
C PHE A 18 49.18 -35.35 -38.55
N ILE A 19 48.07 -35.65 -39.23
CA ILE A 19 48.08 -36.30 -40.55
C ILE A 19 47.18 -35.52 -41.51
N LEU A 20 47.80 -35.00 -42.57
CA LEU A 20 47.16 -34.45 -43.75
C LEU A 20 46.75 -35.57 -44.71
N SER A 21 45.57 -35.45 -45.30
CA SER A 21 45.23 -36.12 -46.55
C SER A 21 44.46 -35.14 -47.45
N PHE A 22 45.10 -34.76 -48.56
CA PHE A 22 44.55 -33.99 -49.67
C PHE A 22 43.78 -34.91 -50.61
N THR A 23 42.55 -34.54 -50.99
CA THR A 23 41.94 -34.92 -52.27
C THR A 23 40.97 -33.82 -52.75
N ASN A 24 40.83 -33.75 -54.08
CA ASN A 24 40.49 -32.57 -54.88
C ASN A 24 39.01 -32.12 -54.89
N ILE A 25 38.86 -30.80 -54.94
CA ILE A 25 38.00 -29.96 -55.82
C ILE A 25 36.68 -30.55 -56.33
N GLY A 26 35.58 -29.92 -55.89
CA GLY A 26 34.30 -29.88 -56.59
C GLY A 26 33.56 -28.60 -56.19
N CYS A 27 33.64 -27.56 -57.02
CA CYS A 27 32.94 -26.30 -56.82
C CYS A 27 31.45 -26.52 -57.08
N ASN A 28 30.60 -26.37 -56.05
CA ASN A 28 29.16 -26.26 -56.22
C ASN A 28 28.64 -25.18 -55.27
N SER A 29 28.24 -24.05 -55.84
CA SER A 29 27.61 -22.95 -55.14
C SER A 29 26.26 -23.39 -54.57
N ARG A 30 26.23 -23.73 -53.28
CA ARG A 30 25.00 -23.75 -52.50
C ARG A 30 25.01 -22.53 -51.59
N THR A 31 24.08 -21.62 -51.83
CA THR A 31 23.72 -20.53 -50.92
C THR A 31 23.25 -21.13 -49.61
N ASN A 32 24.17 -21.28 -48.65
CA ASN A 32 23.81 -21.52 -47.25
C ASN A 32 23.27 -20.21 -46.70
N THR A 33 21.96 -20.07 -46.69
CA THR A 33 21.27 -19.16 -45.77
C THR A 33 21.64 -19.58 -44.37
N THR A 34 22.50 -18.80 -43.74
CA THR A 34 22.82 -18.89 -42.32
C THR A 34 21.51 -18.72 -41.56
N THR A 35 20.93 -19.82 -41.08
CA THR A 35 19.86 -19.76 -40.08
C THR A 35 20.48 -19.22 -38.81
N VAL A 36 20.37 -17.90 -38.64
CA VAL A 36 20.58 -17.22 -37.37
C VAL A 36 19.74 -17.96 -36.33
N PRO A 37 20.29 -18.34 -35.17
CA PRO A 37 19.47 -18.91 -34.10
C PRO A 37 18.41 -17.86 -33.78
N VAL A 38 17.15 -18.19 -34.03
CA VAL A 38 16.02 -17.40 -33.56
C VAL A 38 16.24 -17.27 -32.06
N LEU A 39 16.62 -16.05 -31.65
CA LEU A 39 16.69 -15.67 -30.27
C LEU A 39 15.39 -16.13 -29.63
N SER A 40 15.52 -17.03 -28.66
CA SER A 40 14.45 -17.42 -27.77
C SER A 40 13.64 -16.18 -27.43
N GLU A 41 12.33 -16.22 -27.69
CA GLU A 41 11.39 -15.18 -27.29
C GLU A 41 11.79 -14.68 -25.90
N GLN A 42 12.15 -13.39 -25.82
CA GLN A 42 12.23 -12.72 -24.53
C GLN A 42 10.88 -12.98 -23.87
N LYS A 43 10.87 -13.73 -22.75
CA LYS A 43 9.76 -13.63 -21.79
C LYS A 43 9.54 -12.13 -21.60
N SER A 44 8.44 -11.60 -22.11
CA SER A 44 8.02 -10.24 -21.78
C SER A 44 8.03 -10.20 -20.27
N ASN A 45 8.85 -9.34 -19.67
CA ASN A 45 8.92 -9.25 -18.22
C ASN A 45 7.62 -8.58 -17.76
N THR A 46 6.56 -9.37 -17.61
CA THR A 46 5.17 -8.97 -17.29
C THR A 46 5.01 -8.55 -15.84
N ASP A 47 6.05 -8.71 -15.02
CA ASP A 47 5.99 -8.41 -13.61
C ASP A 47 5.75 -6.91 -13.41
N ILE A 48 4.79 -6.58 -12.54
CA ILE A 48 4.55 -5.22 -12.09
C ILE A 48 5.77 -4.77 -11.27
N LEU A 49 6.36 -3.64 -11.65
CA LEU A 49 7.53 -3.08 -11.00
C LEU A 49 7.13 -1.82 -10.23
N PRO A 50 6.94 -1.87 -8.89
CA PRO A 50 6.74 -0.66 -8.10
C PRO A 50 7.86 0.37 -8.35
N GLY A 51 7.58 1.66 -8.14
CA GLY A 51 8.54 2.75 -8.37
C GLY A 51 9.87 2.55 -7.65
N ALA A 52 9.86 1.87 -6.50
CA ALA A 52 11.08 1.51 -5.76
C ALA A 52 12.04 0.57 -6.53
N PHE A 53 11.55 -0.25 -7.45
CA PHE A 53 12.35 -1.13 -8.31
C PHE A 53 12.97 -0.38 -9.50
N ARG A 54 12.51 0.83 -9.80
CA ARG A 54 12.90 1.64 -10.97
C ARG A 54 14.11 2.52 -10.69
N PHE A 55 15.18 1.92 -10.19
CA PHE A 55 16.40 2.61 -9.74
C PHE A 55 16.97 3.57 -10.80
N ASP A 56 16.92 3.20 -12.07
CA ASP A 56 17.37 4.02 -13.19
C ASP A 56 16.64 5.36 -13.29
N LYS A 57 15.41 5.44 -12.76
CA LYS A 57 14.57 6.64 -12.80
C LYS A 57 14.83 7.62 -11.67
N TYR A 58 15.36 7.19 -10.54
CA TYR A 58 15.50 8.04 -9.36
C TYR A 58 16.90 8.09 -8.74
N LEU A 59 17.77 7.09 -8.94
CA LEU A 59 19.15 7.15 -8.46
C LEU A 59 19.91 8.39 -8.97
N PRO A 60 19.79 8.80 -10.26
CA PRO A 60 20.42 10.03 -10.73
C PRO A 60 19.96 11.29 -9.97
N LEU A 61 18.70 11.30 -9.50
CA LEU A 61 18.11 12.45 -8.81
C LEU A 61 18.60 12.59 -7.36
N ILE A 62 18.98 11.48 -6.71
CA ILE A 62 19.31 11.45 -5.27
C ILE A 62 20.80 11.24 -4.97
N LYS A 63 21.62 10.91 -5.98
CA LYS A 63 23.06 10.67 -5.78
C LYS A 63 23.75 11.95 -5.30
N GLY A 64 24.50 11.83 -4.21
CA GLY A 64 25.19 12.96 -3.57
C GLY A 64 24.27 13.95 -2.86
N LYS A 65 22.99 13.61 -2.65
CA LYS A 65 22.02 14.42 -1.91
C LYS A 65 21.77 13.84 -0.52
N SER A 66 21.46 14.72 0.42
CA SER A 66 20.97 14.35 1.74
C SER A 66 19.50 13.99 1.65
N ILE A 67 19.15 12.71 1.81
CA ILE A 67 17.75 12.26 1.68
C ILE A 67 17.16 11.79 3.01
N ALA A 68 15.86 11.98 3.17
CA ALA A 68 15.06 11.29 4.18
C ALA A 68 13.93 10.51 3.50
N ILE A 69 13.55 9.36 4.04
CA ILE A 69 12.53 8.49 3.44
C ILE A 69 11.41 8.21 4.43
N PHE A 70 10.16 8.45 4.06
CA PHE A 70 9.00 7.93 4.77
C PHE A 70 8.82 6.46 4.38
N ALA A 71 9.00 5.55 5.35
CA ALA A 71 9.06 4.12 5.11
C ALA A 71 8.49 3.30 6.28
N ASN A 72 8.05 2.09 5.98
CA ASN A 72 7.71 1.05 6.94
C ASN A 72 8.18 -0.32 6.44
N GLN A 73 7.72 -1.42 7.04
CA GLN A 73 8.11 -2.76 6.66
C GLN A 73 7.76 -3.15 5.21
N THR A 74 6.86 -2.41 4.55
CA THR A 74 6.45 -2.66 3.15
C THR A 74 7.38 -2.01 2.13
N THR A 75 8.30 -1.15 2.58
CA THR A 75 9.29 -0.43 1.78
C THR A 75 10.40 -1.40 1.33
N ILE A 76 10.02 -2.41 0.54
CA ILE A 76 10.89 -3.48 0.08
C ILE A 76 11.10 -3.43 -1.43
N VAL A 77 12.27 -3.93 -1.85
CA VAL A 77 12.64 -4.23 -3.24
C VAL A 77 13.24 -5.64 -3.26
N GLY A 78 12.58 -6.56 -3.96
CA GLY A 78 12.84 -7.99 -3.84
C GLY A 78 12.61 -8.47 -2.41
N ASN A 79 13.63 -9.07 -1.80
CA ASN A 79 13.61 -9.56 -0.41
C ASN A 79 14.32 -8.65 0.60
N LYS A 80 14.68 -7.42 0.20
CA LYS A 80 15.39 -6.46 1.06
C LYS A 80 14.60 -5.18 1.24
N HIS A 81 14.81 -4.54 2.38
CA HIS A 81 14.29 -3.21 2.60
C HIS A 81 15.01 -2.20 1.71
N LEU A 82 14.29 -1.22 1.13
CA LEU A 82 14.85 -0.21 0.21
C LEU A 82 16.06 0.51 0.81
N ILE A 83 15.98 0.91 2.08
CA ILE A 83 17.10 1.53 2.83
C ILE A 83 18.37 0.67 2.80
N ASP A 84 18.26 -0.65 2.98
CA ASP A 84 19.42 -1.55 2.91
C ASP A 84 19.99 -1.59 1.48
N THR A 85 19.10 -1.62 0.48
CA THR A 85 19.48 -1.62 -0.94
C THR A 85 20.15 -0.32 -1.36
N LEU A 86 19.60 0.84 -0.99
CA LEU A 86 20.20 2.14 -1.29
C LEU A 86 21.59 2.27 -0.66
N LYS A 87 21.77 1.81 0.58
CA LYS A 87 23.07 1.80 1.25
C LYS A 87 24.10 0.99 0.45
N SER A 88 23.70 -0.19 -0.07
CA SER A 88 24.57 -1.00 -0.93
C SER A 88 24.91 -0.36 -2.28
N LEU A 89 24.08 0.58 -2.74
CA LEU A 89 24.27 1.37 -3.97
C LEU A 89 25.01 2.70 -3.70
N GLY A 90 25.53 2.91 -2.49
CA GLY A 90 26.29 4.10 -2.11
C GLY A 90 25.42 5.32 -1.75
N VAL A 91 24.11 5.13 -1.52
CA VAL A 91 23.20 6.19 -1.07
C VAL A 91 22.69 5.83 0.32
N THR A 92 23.13 6.55 1.35
CA THR A 92 22.66 6.32 2.73
C THR A 92 21.68 7.44 3.13
N PRO A 93 20.39 7.13 3.34
CA PRO A 93 19.45 8.10 3.90
C PRO A 93 19.93 8.59 5.27
N LYS A 94 19.82 9.90 5.52
CA LYS A 94 20.17 10.47 6.83
C LYS A 94 19.12 10.14 7.88
N LYS A 95 17.85 10.12 7.48
CA LYS A 95 16.69 9.95 8.35
C LYS A 95 15.64 9.07 7.68
N VAL A 96 14.90 8.33 8.48
CA VAL A 96 13.68 7.64 8.06
C VAL A 96 12.53 8.15 8.92
N PHE A 97 11.41 8.48 8.28
CA PHE A 97 10.16 8.77 8.96
C PHE A 97 9.28 7.52 8.95
N SER A 98 8.68 7.20 10.08
CA SER A 98 7.87 5.99 10.25
C SER A 98 6.46 6.32 10.75
N PRO A 99 5.41 5.62 10.30
CA PRO A 99 4.05 5.75 10.82
C PRO A 99 3.80 4.85 12.04
N GLU A 100 2.52 4.64 12.35
CA GLU A 100 1.93 3.90 13.48
C GLU A 100 2.56 2.53 13.81
N HIS A 101 2.85 1.68 12.81
CA HIS A 101 3.37 0.31 13.05
C HIS A 101 4.89 0.20 13.04
N GLY A 102 5.59 1.33 13.02
CA GLY A 102 7.05 1.37 13.02
C GLY A 102 7.68 0.98 11.68
N PHE A 103 9.00 1.16 11.62
CA PHE A 103 9.81 0.96 10.41
C PHE A 103 10.00 -0.51 10.04
N ARG A 104 10.12 -1.41 11.03
CA ARG A 104 10.30 -2.86 10.82
C ARG A 104 9.02 -3.68 11.04
N GLY A 105 7.89 -3.03 11.32
CA GLY A 105 6.57 -3.67 11.38
C GLY A 105 6.32 -4.56 12.60
N THR A 106 7.13 -4.42 13.66
CA THR A 106 7.04 -5.24 14.89
C THR A 106 6.23 -4.57 16.01
N ALA A 107 5.65 -3.39 15.78
CA ALA A 107 4.90 -2.63 16.79
C ALA A 107 3.39 -2.87 16.69
N ASP A 108 2.69 -2.87 17.83
CA ASP A 108 1.25 -3.11 17.89
C ASP A 108 0.42 -1.94 17.32
N ALA A 109 -0.86 -2.20 17.02
CA ALA A 109 -1.80 -1.14 16.64
C ALA A 109 -2.05 -0.18 17.82
N GLY A 110 -1.83 1.12 17.59
CA GLY A 110 -1.92 2.15 18.63
C GLY A 110 -0.71 2.25 19.58
N GLU A 111 0.33 1.43 19.39
CA GLU A 111 1.56 1.52 20.20
C GLU A 111 2.44 2.68 19.74
N THR A 112 2.98 3.45 20.69
CA THR A 112 3.88 4.56 20.35
C THR A 112 5.28 4.01 20.13
N VAL A 113 5.69 3.86 18.88
CA VAL A 113 7.11 3.69 18.54
C VAL A 113 7.78 5.07 18.63
N GLY A 114 8.74 5.25 19.52
CA GLY A 114 9.50 6.49 19.65
C GLY A 114 10.58 6.66 18.56
N ASN A 115 11.41 7.69 18.69
CA ASN A 115 12.59 7.87 17.85
C ASN A 115 13.70 6.90 18.29
N TYR A 116 14.45 6.32 17.35
CA TYR A 116 15.56 5.41 17.65
C TYR A 116 16.57 5.35 16.50
N ILE A 117 17.70 4.66 16.71
CA ILE A 117 18.67 4.36 15.64
C ILE A 117 18.48 2.90 15.21
N ASP A 118 18.22 2.65 13.92
CA ASP A 118 18.11 1.28 13.40
C ASP A 118 19.48 0.60 13.45
N GLN A 119 19.61 -0.45 14.24
CA GLN A 119 20.89 -1.12 14.50
C GLN A 119 21.54 -1.70 13.23
N LYS A 120 20.74 -2.09 12.24
CA LYS A 120 21.23 -2.69 10.99
C LYS A 120 21.83 -1.65 10.05
N THR A 121 21.16 -0.50 9.91
CA THR A 121 21.53 0.53 8.93
C THR A 121 22.36 1.67 9.54
N GLY A 122 22.19 1.94 10.83
CA GLY A 122 22.70 3.11 11.53
C GLY A 122 21.88 4.39 11.30
N VAL A 123 20.73 4.28 10.61
CA VAL A 123 19.90 5.43 10.22
C VAL A 123 18.97 5.82 11.38
N ALA A 124 18.80 7.13 11.58
CA ALA A 124 17.86 7.66 12.56
C ALA A 124 16.42 7.47 12.10
N ILE A 125 15.59 6.84 12.93
CA ILE A 125 14.16 6.65 12.74
C ILE A 125 13.43 7.71 13.57
N ILE A 126 12.60 8.51 12.90
CA ILE A 126 11.74 9.54 13.50
C ILE A 126 10.29 9.09 13.36
N SER A 127 9.61 8.94 14.50
CA SER A 127 8.21 8.57 14.52
C SER A 127 7.32 9.75 14.14
N LEU A 128 6.45 9.54 13.16
CA LEU A 128 5.39 10.45 12.74
C LEU A 128 4.02 9.88 13.13
N TYR A 129 3.92 9.39 14.36
CA TYR A 129 2.68 8.90 14.95
C TYR A 129 2.33 9.61 16.28
N GLY A 130 1.06 9.55 16.67
CA GLY A 130 0.55 10.20 17.88
C GLY A 130 0.53 11.72 17.76
N ASN A 131 1.24 12.41 18.65
CA ASN A 131 1.25 13.88 18.75
C ASN A 131 2.05 14.56 17.63
N LYS A 132 2.93 13.81 16.94
CA LYS A 132 3.72 14.31 15.82
C LYS A 132 3.35 13.53 14.57
N LYS A 133 2.65 14.15 13.63
CA LYS A 133 2.21 13.50 12.37
C LYS A 133 2.95 14.01 11.14
N LYS A 134 3.68 15.11 11.29
CA LYS A 134 4.44 15.79 10.24
C LYS A 134 5.90 15.93 10.65
N PRO A 135 6.86 15.86 9.70
CA PRO A 135 8.19 16.36 9.94
C PRO A 135 8.13 17.83 10.39
N SER A 136 8.97 18.21 11.35
CA SER A 136 9.20 19.61 11.73
C SER A 136 10.28 20.23 10.85
N ALA A 137 10.44 21.56 10.94
CA ALA A 137 11.54 22.27 10.29
C ALA A 137 12.91 21.69 10.68
N ASP A 138 13.10 21.35 11.96
CA ASP A 138 14.32 20.74 12.47
C ASP A 138 14.56 19.32 11.92
N ASP A 139 13.50 18.56 11.67
CA ASP A 139 13.64 17.22 11.11
C ASP A 139 14.16 17.27 9.66
N VAL A 140 13.91 18.35 8.91
CA VAL A 140 14.23 18.44 7.47
C VAL A 140 15.29 19.49 7.12
N LYS A 141 15.85 20.20 8.09
CA LYS A 141 16.80 21.30 7.83
C LYS A 141 18.07 20.87 7.09
N ASP A 142 18.55 19.64 7.34
CA ASP A 142 19.74 19.05 6.75
C ASP A 142 19.43 18.02 5.64
N ILE A 143 18.19 18.03 5.15
CA ILE A 143 17.66 17.14 4.11
C ILE A 143 17.41 17.95 2.84
N ASP A 144 17.97 17.48 1.72
CA ASP A 144 17.76 18.06 0.39
C ASP A 144 16.46 17.56 -0.23
N ILE A 145 16.19 16.25 -0.15
CA ILE A 145 15.05 15.60 -0.81
C ILE A 145 14.31 14.70 0.19
N LEU A 146 12.99 14.84 0.20
CA LEU A 146 12.09 13.95 0.92
C LEU A 146 11.62 12.84 -0.02
N MET A 147 11.68 11.58 0.40
CA MET A 147 11.17 10.45 -0.37
C MET A 147 10.02 9.79 0.36
N PHE A 148 9.06 9.24 -0.37
CA PHE A 148 7.94 8.48 0.17
C PHE A 148 7.85 7.14 -0.54
N ASP A 149 7.86 6.04 0.23
CA ASP A 149 7.69 4.69 -0.30
C ASP A 149 6.98 3.80 0.70
N MET A 150 5.69 3.51 0.46
CA MET A 150 4.85 2.68 1.31
C MET A 150 3.73 2.01 0.51
N GLN A 151 3.36 0.80 0.93
CA GLN A 151 2.25 0.05 0.34
C GLN A 151 0.93 0.37 1.04
N ASP A 152 0.04 1.08 0.33
CA ASP A 152 -1.37 1.27 0.71
C ASP A 152 -2.24 0.08 0.24
N ILE A 153 -3.52 0.08 0.62
CA ILE A 153 -4.49 -0.95 0.22
C ILE A 153 -5.71 -0.41 -0.55
N GLY A 154 -5.75 0.88 -0.89
CA GLY A 154 -6.78 1.48 -1.73
C GLY A 154 -8.06 1.90 -1.02
N VAL A 155 -7.99 2.11 0.29
CA VAL A 155 -9.18 2.36 1.12
C VAL A 155 -9.01 3.63 1.95
N ARG A 156 -10.00 4.53 1.92
CA ARG A 156 -9.90 5.88 2.53
C ARG A 156 -9.52 5.87 4.00
N TYR A 157 -10.05 4.91 4.76
CA TYR A 157 -9.80 4.76 6.19
C TYR A 157 -8.60 3.86 6.51
N TYR A 158 -7.77 3.53 5.51
CA TYR A 158 -6.41 3.07 5.71
C TYR A 158 -5.47 4.29 5.66
N THR A 159 -4.80 4.59 6.77
CA THR A 159 -4.30 5.95 7.07
C THR A 159 -3.03 6.37 6.32
N TYR A 160 -2.51 5.54 5.40
CA TYR A 160 -1.24 5.85 4.74
C TYR A 160 -1.35 6.99 3.74
N ILE A 161 -2.48 7.14 3.04
CA ILE A 161 -2.75 8.34 2.21
C ILE A 161 -2.86 9.62 3.06
N SER A 162 -3.30 9.51 4.32
CA SER A 162 -3.35 10.61 5.27
C SER A 162 -1.94 10.99 5.73
N SER A 163 -1.08 10.00 6.00
CA SER A 163 0.36 10.23 6.25
C SER A 163 1.06 10.86 5.04
N LEU A 164 0.76 10.43 3.81
CA LEU A 164 1.30 11.04 2.60
C LEU A 164 0.88 12.51 2.47
N GLN A 165 -0.40 12.81 2.70
CA GLN A 165 -0.88 14.19 2.70
C GLN A 165 -0.12 15.05 3.74
N ASP A 166 -0.01 14.58 4.97
CA ASP A 166 0.72 15.29 6.02
C ASP A 166 2.20 15.52 5.65
N TYR A 167 2.81 14.53 5.00
CA TYR A 167 4.19 14.60 4.51
C TYR A 167 4.37 15.62 3.38
N ILE A 168 3.43 15.68 2.43
CA ILE A 168 3.40 16.67 1.34
C ILE A 168 3.20 18.08 1.91
N GLU A 169 2.24 18.27 2.82
CA GLU A 169 1.99 19.58 3.46
C GLU A 169 3.23 20.10 4.20
N ALA A 170 3.97 19.22 4.88
CA ALA A 170 5.25 19.57 5.50
C ALA A 170 6.33 19.93 4.48
N ALA A 171 6.44 19.16 3.38
CA ALA A 171 7.39 19.44 2.31
C ALA A 171 7.14 20.80 1.66
N ILE A 172 5.87 21.14 1.42
CA ILE A 172 5.43 22.44 0.90
C ILE A 172 5.83 23.56 1.87
N ALA A 173 5.50 23.40 3.16
CA ALA A 173 5.80 24.40 4.19
C ALA A 173 7.31 24.70 4.31
N TYR A 174 8.16 23.71 4.07
CA TYR A 174 9.62 23.82 4.18
C TYR A 174 10.34 23.87 2.82
N LYS A 175 9.59 24.07 1.73
CA LYS A 175 10.09 24.16 0.35
C LYS A 175 11.00 23.00 -0.06
N LYS A 176 10.69 21.78 0.41
CA LYS A 176 11.45 20.58 0.10
C LYS A 176 10.88 19.89 -1.14
N PRO A 177 11.71 19.48 -2.11
CA PRO A 177 11.26 18.57 -3.16
C PRO A 177 10.95 17.18 -2.58
N VAL A 178 9.95 16.54 -3.16
CA VAL A 178 9.47 15.20 -2.80
C VAL A 178 9.61 14.25 -3.98
N ILE A 179 10.07 13.02 -3.72
CA ILE A 179 9.99 11.90 -4.64
C ILE A 179 9.05 10.84 -4.07
N ILE A 180 7.95 10.56 -4.75
CA ILE A 180 7.03 9.47 -4.41
C ILE A 180 7.42 8.27 -5.27
N LEU A 181 7.85 7.19 -4.63
CA LEU A 181 8.05 5.90 -5.27
C LEU A 181 6.71 5.19 -5.28
N ASP A 182 5.99 5.31 -6.39
CA ASP A 182 4.61 4.88 -6.44
C ASP A 182 4.49 3.35 -6.32
N ARG A 183 3.38 2.88 -5.76
CA ARG A 183 3.11 1.45 -5.60
C ARG A 183 1.72 1.11 -6.14
N PRO A 184 1.52 -0.12 -6.67
CA PRO A 184 0.21 -0.57 -7.13
C PRO A 184 -0.83 -0.48 -6.01
N ASN A 185 -2.04 -0.03 -6.35
CA ASN A 185 -3.17 -0.11 -5.44
C ASN A 185 -3.83 -1.51 -5.61
N PRO A 186 -3.82 -2.39 -4.59
CA PRO A 186 -4.43 -3.71 -4.73
C PRO A 186 -5.95 -3.66 -4.91
N ASN A 187 -6.63 -2.61 -4.45
CA ASN A 187 -8.03 -2.30 -4.73
C ASN A 187 -8.18 -1.19 -5.80
N GLY A 188 -7.18 -1.01 -6.67
CA GLY A 188 -7.14 0.01 -7.71
C GLY A 188 -8.10 -0.24 -8.87
N PHE A 189 -8.73 -1.42 -8.90
CA PHE A 189 -9.52 -1.94 -10.01
C PHE A 189 -11.01 -1.62 -9.96
N TYR A 190 -11.44 -0.81 -9.00
CA TYR A 190 -12.81 -0.33 -8.88
C TYR A 190 -12.87 0.95 -8.05
N VAL A 191 -14.01 1.65 -8.08
CA VAL A 191 -14.30 2.82 -7.24
C VAL A 191 -15.71 2.68 -6.70
N ASP A 192 -15.86 2.70 -5.37
CA ASP A 192 -17.14 2.44 -4.74
C ASP A 192 -17.24 2.99 -3.31
N GLY A 193 -18.48 3.09 -2.84
CA GLY A 193 -18.84 3.49 -1.49
C GLY A 193 -19.05 5.00 -1.30
N PRO A 194 -19.52 5.38 -0.10
CA PRO A 194 -19.87 6.77 0.21
C PRO A 194 -18.66 7.71 0.12
N VAL A 195 -18.83 8.84 -0.56
CA VAL A 195 -17.86 9.94 -0.61
C VAL A 195 -17.86 10.71 0.70
N LEU A 196 -16.67 10.98 1.24
CA LEU A 196 -16.52 11.67 2.51
C LEU A 196 -17.17 13.06 2.45
N ASN A 197 -18.16 13.29 3.31
CA ASN A 197 -18.58 14.63 3.67
C ASN A 197 -17.54 15.20 4.65
N MET A 198 -16.98 16.36 4.30
CA MET A 198 -15.89 16.98 5.05
C MET A 198 -16.26 17.37 6.49
N LYS A 199 -17.56 17.38 6.85
CA LYS A 199 -18.01 17.43 8.26
C LYS A 199 -17.43 16.27 9.11
N TYR A 200 -17.20 15.11 8.50
CA TYR A 200 -16.66 13.91 9.16
C TYR A 200 -15.15 13.73 8.95
N LYS A 201 -14.46 14.76 8.46
CA LYS A 201 -13.01 14.73 8.24
C LYS A 201 -12.28 14.29 9.52
N SER A 202 -11.39 13.33 9.37
CA SER A 202 -10.49 12.86 10.42
C SER A 202 -9.24 12.22 9.80
N PHE A 203 -8.36 11.62 10.59
CA PHE A 203 -7.15 10.99 10.06
C PHE A 203 -7.43 9.70 9.27
N ILE A 204 -8.61 9.10 9.42
CA ILE A 204 -9.12 7.97 8.62
C ILE A 204 -9.96 8.44 7.41
N GLY A 205 -9.84 9.71 7.04
CA GLY A 205 -10.56 10.31 5.92
C GLY A 205 -10.31 11.80 5.88
N MET A 206 -9.28 12.22 5.15
CA MET A 206 -8.84 13.62 5.12
C MET A 206 -9.46 14.43 3.97
N GLN A 207 -9.96 13.76 2.93
CA GLN A 207 -10.37 14.37 1.66
C GLN A 207 -11.67 13.77 1.12
N PRO A 208 -12.42 14.51 0.28
CA PRO A 208 -13.75 14.11 -0.23
C PRO A 208 -13.65 13.03 -1.31
N ILE A 209 -13.11 11.86 -0.93
CA ILE A 209 -12.95 10.67 -1.77
C ILE A 209 -13.90 9.55 -1.27
N PRO A 210 -14.31 8.60 -2.13
CA PRO A 210 -15.12 7.45 -1.72
C PRO A 210 -14.34 6.48 -0.83
N ALA A 211 -15.03 5.51 -0.25
CA ALA A 211 -14.41 4.49 0.61
C ALA A 211 -13.32 3.72 -0.15
N VAL A 212 -13.59 3.29 -1.39
CA VAL A 212 -12.60 2.74 -2.32
C VAL A 212 -12.41 3.75 -3.44
N TYR A 213 -11.22 4.35 -3.47
CA TYR A 213 -10.95 5.51 -4.33
C TYR A 213 -10.27 5.15 -5.66
N GLY A 214 -9.80 3.91 -5.81
CA GLY A 214 -9.32 3.37 -7.08
C GLY A 214 -8.15 4.15 -7.70
N MET A 215 -7.27 4.73 -6.89
CA MET A 215 -6.07 5.46 -7.34
C MET A 215 -4.85 4.93 -6.60
N THR A 216 -3.68 5.04 -7.20
CA THR A 216 -2.40 4.88 -6.50
C THR A 216 -2.12 6.07 -5.58
N MET A 217 -1.10 5.95 -4.73
CA MET A 217 -0.71 7.05 -3.84
C MET A 217 -0.11 8.23 -4.63
N GLY A 218 0.60 7.96 -5.73
CA GLY A 218 1.10 8.99 -6.65
C GLY A 218 -0.04 9.79 -7.30
N GLU A 219 -1.05 9.10 -7.83
CA GLU A 219 -2.24 9.75 -8.41
C GLU A 219 -3.03 10.55 -7.36
N TYR A 220 -3.18 10.01 -6.14
CA TYR A 220 -3.80 10.73 -5.02
C TYR A 220 -3.03 12.02 -4.68
N ALA A 221 -1.69 11.95 -4.58
CA ALA A 221 -0.86 13.13 -4.33
C ALA A 221 -1.05 14.21 -5.40
N GLN A 222 -1.11 13.82 -6.68
CA GLN A 222 -1.37 14.75 -7.77
C GLN A 222 -2.75 15.40 -7.63
N MET A 223 -3.77 14.60 -7.34
CA MET A 223 -5.15 15.07 -7.18
C MET A 223 -5.27 16.11 -6.07
N ILE A 224 -4.80 15.80 -4.85
CA ILE A 224 -4.99 16.70 -3.70
C ILE A 224 -4.27 18.05 -3.88
N ILE A 225 -3.16 18.07 -4.62
CA ILE A 225 -2.42 19.30 -4.93
C ILE A 225 -3.14 20.11 -6.01
N ARG A 226 -3.53 19.47 -7.11
CA ARG A 226 -4.13 20.16 -8.28
C ARG A 226 -5.57 20.61 -8.03
N GLU A 227 -6.33 19.86 -7.24
CA GLU A 227 -7.66 20.26 -6.76
C GLU A 227 -7.59 21.27 -5.59
N LYS A 228 -6.39 21.63 -5.12
CA LYS A 228 -6.17 22.56 -3.99
C LYS A 228 -6.88 22.13 -2.72
N TRP A 229 -6.90 20.82 -2.45
CA TRP A 229 -7.52 20.22 -1.27
C TRP A 229 -6.62 20.27 -0.01
N ILE A 230 -5.39 20.73 -0.18
CA ILE A 230 -4.42 20.93 0.91
C ILE A 230 -3.95 22.39 0.94
N ASP A 231 -3.48 22.84 2.11
CA ASP A 231 -2.93 24.19 2.25
C ASP A 231 -1.56 24.28 1.54
N LEU A 232 -1.53 25.04 0.45
CA LEU A 232 -0.34 25.21 -0.38
C LEU A 232 0.62 26.28 0.15
N LYS A 233 0.29 27.05 1.21
CA LYS A 233 1.17 28.11 1.76
C LYS A 233 1.75 29.06 0.70
N ASN A 234 0.95 29.41 -0.32
CA ASN A 234 1.36 30.19 -1.50
C ASN A 234 2.49 29.56 -2.35
N THR A 235 2.81 28.29 -2.12
CA THR A 235 3.79 27.51 -2.88
C THR A 235 3.02 26.48 -3.69
N GLN A 236 2.92 26.67 -5.00
CA GLN A 236 2.35 25.67 -5.91
C GLN A 236 3.47 24.74 -6.38
N PRO A 237 3.55 23.48 -5.93
CA PRO A 237 4.59 22.58 -6.38
C PRO A 237 4.38 22.23 -7.85
N GLU A 238 5.46 22.25 -8.62
CA GLU A 238 5.49 21.63 -9.93
C GLU A 238 5.45 20.10 -9.75
N ILE A 239 4.68 19.40 -10.58
CA ILE A 239 4.51 17.95 -10.51
C ILE A 239 5.09 17.32 -11.76
N PHE A 240 6.00 16.37 -11.55
CA PHE A 240 6.70 15.62 -12.58
C PHE A 240 6.50 14.12 -12.38
N THR A 241 6.71 13.38 -13.45
CA THR A 241 6.76 11.92 -13.51
C THR A 241 8.13 11.45 -14.02
N ASP A 242 8.38 10.14 -14.03
CA ASP A 242 9.59 9.58 -14.65
C ASP A 242 9.61 9.71 -16.18
N GLU A 243 8.51 10.10 -16.82
CA GLU A 243 8.44 10.40 -18.26
C GLU A 243 9.04 11.76 -18.63
N ASP A 244 9.16 12.68 -17.66
CA ASP A 244 9.77 14.01 -17.86
C ASP A 244 11.31 13.95 -18.01
N LYS A 245 11.93 12.76 -17.85
CA LYS A 245 13.36 12.49 -18.10
C LYS A 245 14.34 13.47 -17.43
N ARG A 246 14.02 13.93 -16.22
CA ARG A 246 14.89 14.84 -15.47
C ARG A 246 16.15 14.13 -14.97
N SER A 247 17.29 14.83 -15.04
CA SER A 247 18.58 14.37 -14.50
C SER A 247 18.92 14.99 -13.14
N SER A 248 18.15 15.99 -12.70
CA SER A 248 18.37 16.71 -11.44
C SER A 248 17.07 17.31 -10.90
N ILE A 249 17.07 17.66 -9.61
CA ILE A 249 15.97 18.37 -8.93
C ILE A 249 16.48 19.75 -8.50
N ASP A 250 15.71 20.79 -8.79
CA ASP A 250 15.92 22.14 -8.25
C ASP A 250 15.58 22.13 -6.75
N LEU A 251 16.61 22.20 -5.90
CA LEU A 251 16.48 22.16 -4.45
C LEU A 251 15.96 23.47 -3.84
N THR A 252 15.81 24.54 -4.64
CA THR A 252 15.28 25.83 -4.18
C THR A 252 13.76 25.90 -4.22
N LYS A 253 13.11 24.93 -4.88
CA LYS A 253 11.66 24.87 -5.06
C LYS A 253 11.09 23.58 -4.46
N CYS A 254 9.86 23.67 -3.97
CA CYS A 254 9.06 22.48 -3.73
C CYS A 254 8.60 21.93 -5.09
N SER A 255 8.94 20.68 -5.38
CA SER A 255 8.40 19.93 -6.53
C SER A 255 8.03 18.52 -6.07
N ILE A 256 7.05 17.91 -6.74
CA ILE A 256 6.68 16.51 -6.53
C ILE A 256 7.12 15.72 -7.75
N THR A 257 7.86 14.64 -7.52
CA THR A 257 8.31 13.71 -8.56
C THR A 257 7.68 12.37 -8.29
N ILE A 258 6.90 11.82 -9.22
CA ILE A 258 6.29 10.51 -9.07
C ILE A 258 7.04 9.52 -9.96
N ILE A 259 7.67 8.53 -9.35
CA ILE A 259 8.28 7.42 -10.09
C ILE A 259 7.19 6.36 -10.29
N LYS A 260 6.67 6.27 -11.52
CA LYS A 260 5.56 5.37 -11.85
C LYS A 260 5.94 3.90 -11.69
N CYS A 261 4.92 3.08 -11.44
CA CYS A 261 5.04 1.64 -11.57
C CYS A 261 5.29 1.25 -13.04
N GLY A 262 6.19 0.30 -13.29
CA GLY A 262 6.28 -0.40 -14.57
C GLY A 262 5.21 -1.48 -14.68
N ASN A 263 4.66 -1.67 -15.88
CA ASN A 263 3.72 -2.75 -16.21
C ASN A 263 2.42 -2.79 -15.37
N TYR A 264 1.98 -1.64 -14.83
CA TYR A 264 0.75 -1.53 -14.04
C TYR A 264 -0.32 -0.73 -14.77
N ASP A 265 -1.56 -1.21 -14.68
CA ASP A 265 -2.78 -0.48 -15.01
C ASP A 265 -3.86 -0.75 -13.97
N HIS A 266 -4.99 -0.04 -14.05
CA HIS A 266 -6.08 -0.25 -13.10
C HIS A 266 -6.84 -1.57 -13.32
N ASN A 267 -6.55 -2.37 -14.35
CA ASN A 267 -7.06 -3.74 -14.45
C ASN A 267 -6.18 -4.76 -13.73
N SER A 268 -4.96 -4.37 -13.37
CA SER A 268 -3.97 -5.24 -12.77
C SER A 268 -4.40 -5.74 -11.38
N ARG A 269 -4.02 -6.98 -11.05
CA ARG A 269 -4.20 -7.56 -9.70
C ARG A 269 -2.84 -7.76 -9.07
N TYR A 270 -2.40 -6.79 -8.28
CA TYR A 270 -1.11 -6.85 -7.60
C TYR A 270 -1.24 -7.58 -6.25
N THR A 271 -0.43 -8.62 -6.06
CA THR A 271 -0.33 -9.34 -4.78
C THR A 271 0.72 -8.67 -3.91
N LEU A 272 0.36 -8.32 -2.68
CA LEU A 272 1.29 -7.69 -1.76
C LEU A 272 2.35 -8.70 -1.29
N PRO A 273 3.65 -8.39 -1.45
CA PRO A 273 4.72 -9.32 -1.05
C PRO A 273 4.92 -9.39 0.47
N VAL A 274 4.43 -8.39 1.22
CA VAL A 274 4.53 -8.28 2.68
C VAL A 274 3.22 -7.71 3.22
N LYS A 275 2.77 -8.21 4.38
CA LYS A 275 1.58 -7.71 5.08
C LYS A 275 1.73 -6.21 5.41
N PRO A 276 0.79 -5.33 5.00
CA PRO A 276 0.93 -3.89 5.22
C PRO A 276 0.65 -3.48 6.67
N SER A 277 -0.06 -4.31 7.45
CA SER A 277 -0.18 -4.18 8.90
C SER A 277 -0.39 -5.55 9.56
N PRO A 278 -0.23 -5.68 10.89
CA PRO A 278 -0.41 -6.97 11.57
C PRO A 278 -1.78 -7.62 11.34
N ASN A 279 -2.85 -6.81 11.23
CA ASN A 279 -4.23 -7.30 11.05
C ASN A 279 -4.69 -7.30 9.58
N ILE A 280 -3.80 -7.02 8.62
CA ILE A 280 -4.04 -7.24 7.19
C ILE A 280 -2.99 -8.25 6.72
N PRO A 281 -3.10 -9.53 7.15
CA PRO A 281 -2.04 -10.52 6.97
C PRO A 281 -1.90 -11.03 5.53
N ASP A 282 -2.99 -10.99 4.75
CA ASP A 282 -3.07 -11.60 3.42
C ASP A 282 -3.96 -10.79 2.47
N MET A 283 -4.02 -11.22 1.20
CA MET A 283 -4.83 -10.56 0.16
C MET A 283 -6.34 -10.68 0.41
N GLN A 284 -6.79 -11.73 1.07
CA GLN A 284 -8.19 -11.89 1.44
C GLN A 284 -8.62 -10.76 2.37
N SER A 285 -7.83 -10.46 3.41
CA SER A 285 -8.07 -9.30 4.27
C SER A 285 -8.00 -8.00 3.48
N VAL A 286 -7.06 -7.83 2.54
CA VAL A 286 -6.99 -6.63 1.67
C VAL A 286 -8.29 -6.40 0.88
N TYR A 287 -8.86 -7.45 0.29
CA TYR A 287 -10.08 -7.34 -0.52
C TYR A 287 -11.35 -7.22 0.32
N LEU A 288 -11.39 -7.79 1.54
CA LEU A 288 -12.54 -7.71 2.42
C LEU A 288 -12.58 -6.42 3.24
N PHE A 289 -11.42 -5.83 3.56
CA PHE A 289 -11.29 -4.63 4.39
C PHE A 289 -12.20 -3.46 4.00
N PRO A 290 -12.39 -3.11 2.70
CA PRO A 290 -13.34 -2.07 2.29
C PRO A 290 -14.78 -2.25 2.79
N SER A 291 -15.18 -3.48 3.12
CA SER A 291 -16.52 -3.81 3.56
C SER A 291 -16.55 -4.13 5.05
N THR A 292 -15.57 -4.93 5.51
CA THR A 292 -15.55 -5.45 6.88
C THR A 292 -15.00 -4.47 7.90
N CYS A 293 -14.24 -3.44 7.49
CA CYS A 293 -13.75 -2.41 8.41
C CYS A 293 -14.88 -1.56 9.01
N PHE A 294 -16.06 -1.48 8.36
CA PHE A 294 -17.24 -0.84 8.96
C PHE A 294 -17.68 -1.47 10.28
N PHE A 295 -17.37 -2.75 10.52
CA PHE A 295 -17.63 -3.40 11.80
C PHE A 295 -16.78 -2.81 12.95
N GLU A 296 -15.69 -2.10 12.69
CA GLU A 296 -14.96 -1.39 13.77
C GLU A 296 -15.84 -0.34 14.46
N GLY A 297 -16.83 0.23 13.75
CA GLY A 297 -17.83 1.15 14.30
C GLY A 297 -19.01 0.47 15.01
N THR A 298 -19.01 -0.87 15.13
CA THR A 298 -20.09 -1.67 15.73
C THR A 298 -19.58 -2.53 16.87
N VAL A 299 -20.50 -3.11 17.65
CA VAL A 299 -20.16 -4.00 18.78
C VAL A 299 -19.65 -5.38 18.34
N PHE A 300 -19.69 -5.70 17.06
CA PHE A 300 -19.25 -6.99 16.53
C PHE A 300 -17.73 -7.11 16.54
N SER A 301 -17.20 -8.32 16.65
CA SER A 301 -15.81 -8.59 16.33
C SER A 301 -15.65 -8.63 14.81
N GLU A 302 -14.66 -7.90 14.30
CA GLU A 302 -14.16 -7.97 12.92
C GLU A 302 -13.05 -9.02 12.75
N GLY A 303 -12.91 -9.95 13.69
CA GLY A 303 -11.96 -11.06 13.61
C GLY A 303 -10.54 -10.72 14.06
N ARG A 304 -10.27 -9.49 14.52
CA ARG A 304 -9.01 -9.19 15.23
C ARG A 304 -8.89 -10.09 16.46
N GLY A 305 -7.67 -10.54 16.74
CA GLY A 305 -7.41 -11.56 17.76
C GLY A 305 -7.66 -12.99 17.29
N THR A 306 -7.76 -13.21 15.99
CA THR A 306 -7.90 -14.54 15.38
C THR A 306 -6.89 -14.71 14.25
N PRO A 307 -6.71 -15.92 13.68
CA PRO A 307 -5.89 -16.10 12.49
C PRO A 307 -6.43 -15.40 11.22
N LYS A 308 -7.67 -14.88 11.25
CA LYS A 308 -8.41 -14.39 10.07
C LYS A 308 -9.05 -13.01 10.30
N PRO A 309 -8.27 -11.98 10.67
CA PRO A 309 -8.77 -10.62 10.89
C PRO A 309 -9.36 -10.04 9.60
N PHE A 310 -10.49 -9.34 9.73
CA PHE A 310 -11.31 -8.80 8.64
C PHE A 310 -11.92 -9.85 7.70
N GLN A 311 -11.74 -11.14 7.98
CA GLN A 311 -12.36 -12.24 7.24
C GLN A 311 -13.42 -12.96 8.10
N TRP A 312 -13.25 -13.00 9.42
CA TRP A 312 -14.27 -13.50 10.35
C TRP A 312 -15.02 -12.36 11.01
N ILE A 313 -16.35 -12.40 10.98
CA ILE A 313 -17.21 -11.37 11.57
C ILE A 313 -18.24 -12.04 12.49
N GLY A 314 -18.43 -11.53 13.71
CA GLY A 314 -19.39 -12.17 14.61
C GLY A 314 -19.61 -11.47 15.95
N HIS A 315 -20.60 -11.96 16.69
CA HIS A 315 -20.94 -11.49 18.04
C HIS A 315 -21.58 -12.65 18.86
N PRO A 316 -21.37 -12.74 20.20
CA PRO A 316 -21.92 -13.81 21.04
C PRO A 316 -23.44 -13.93 21.03
N SER A 317 -24.14 -12.83 20.73
CA SER A 317 -25.61 -12.78 20.67
C SER A 317 -26.21 -13.19 19.32
N LEU A 318 -25.42 -13.64 18.34
CA LEU A 318 -25.94 -14.19 17.09
C LEU A 318 -26.40 -15.65 17.23
N PRO A 319 -27.23 -16.16 16.30
CA PRO A 319 -27.69 -17.56 16.32
C PRO A 319 -26.55 -18.57 16.39
N LYS A 320 -26.68 -19.58 17.26
CA LYS A 320 -25.61 -20.55 17.57
C LYS A 320 -25.30 -21.55 16.44
N ASN A 321 -26.17 -21.63 15.43
CA ASN A 321 -25.99 -22.48 14.26
C ASN A 321 -25.09 -21.82 13.19
N LEU A 322 -24.66 -20.58 13.40
CA LEU A 322 -23.70 -19.90 12.53
C LEU A 322 -22.26 -20.33 12.84
N PHE A 323 -21.33 -19.98 11.94
CA PHE A 323 -19.89 -20.17 12.16
C PHE A 323 -19.46 -19.50 13.47
N SER A 324 -18.55 -20.12 14.21
CA SER A 324 -18.12 -19.62 15.53
C SER A 324 -16.62 -19.48 15.65
N PHE A 325 -16.19 -18.46 16.40
CA PHE A 325 -14.78 -18.18 16.67
C PHE A 325 -14.63 -17.42 17.99
N THR A 326 -13.43 -17.44 18.57
CA THR A 326 -13.12 -16.71 19.81
C THR A 326 -11.89 -15.82 19.59
N PRO A 327 -12.02 -14.48 19.69
CA PRO A 327 -10.89 -13.56 19.70
C PRO A 327 -9.98 -13.79 20.92
N ASN A 328 -8.68 -13.93 20.69
CA ASN A 328 -7.60 -14.11 21.67
C ASN A 328 -6.46 -13.12 21.40
N PRO A 329 -5.47 -12.93 22.29
CA PRO A 329 -4.39 -11.99 22.02
C PRO A 329 -3.53 -12.49 20.85
N THR A 330 -3.31 -11.62 19.85
CA THR A 330 -2.38 -11.85 18.74
C THR A 330 -1.49 -10.61 18.52
N GLU A 331 -0.44 -10.72 17.70
CA GLU A 331 0.37 -9.58 17.25
C GLU A 331 -0.55 -8.49 16.66
N GLY A 332 -0.42 -7.25 17.15
CA GLY A 332 -1.25 -6.13 16.72
C GLY A 332 -2.71 -6.17 17.18
N ALA A 333 -3.12 -7.13 18.02
CA ALA A 333 -4.48 -7.21 18.58
C ALA A 333 -4.49 -7.82 19.99
N LYS A 334 -3.71 -7.23 20.91
CA LYS A 334 -3.65 -7.67 22.32
C LYS A 334 -4.97 -7.46 23.08
N ASN A 335 -5.76 -6.44 22.70
CA ASN A 335 -7.05 -6.07 23.31
C ASN A 335 -8.17 -5.97 22.27
N SER A 336 -8.45 -7.06 21.55
CA SER A 336 -9.50 -7.09 20.51
C SER A 336 -10.92 -6.97 21.11
N LYS A 337 -11.88 -6.47 20.31
CA LYS A 337 -13.30 -6.53 20.68
C LYS A 337 -13.72 -7.98 20.94
N LEU A 338 -14.53 -8.16 21.98
CA LEU A 338 -15.09 -9.47 22.38
C LEU A 338 -14.00 -10.51 22.72
N TYR A 339 -12.86 -10.03 23.23
CA TYR A 339 -11.79 -10.85 23.77
C TYR A 339 -12.31 -11.98 24.67
N GLY A 340 -11.89 -13.22 24.40
CA GLY A 340 -12.24 -14.41 25.17
C GLY A 340 -13.71 -14.84 25.05
N GLN A 341 -14.53 -14.14 24.28
CA GLN A 341 -15.96 -14.46 24.13
C GLN A 341 -16.19 -15.25 22.84
N LEU A 342 -16.91 -16.37 22.96
CA LEU A 342 -17.34 -17.17 21.82
C LEU A 342 -18.34 -16.37 20.99
N CYS A 343 -17.94 -16.00 19.78
CA CYS A 343 -18.73 -15.25 18.81
C CYS A 343 -19.35 -16.20 17.79
N TYR A 344 -20.54 -15.86 17.29
CA TYR A 344 -21.19 -16.52 16.15
C TYR A 344 -21.37 -15.52 15.00
N GLY A 345 -21.27 -15.97 13.75
CA GLY A 345 -21.39 -15.12 12.57
C GLY A 345 -20.91 -15.80 11.29
N TRP A 346 -20.01 -15.15 10.56
CA TRP A 346 -19.61 -15.57 9.21
C TRP A 346 -18.10 -15.76 9.09
N ASP A 347 -17.72 -16.81 8.37
CA ASP A 347 -16.41 -16.96 7.77
C ASP A 347 -16.47 -16.47 6.32
N LEU A 348 -15.83 -15.33 6.03
CA LEU A 348 -15.73 -14.75 4.70
C LEU A 348 -14.41 -15.11 4.01
N SER A 349 -13.56 -15.92 4.65
CA SER A 349 -12.29 -16.39 4.09
C SER A 349 -12.50 -17.36 2.92
N GLY A 350 -11.40 -17.74 2.29
CA GLY A 350 -11.36 -18.61 1.11
C GLY A 350 -10.06 -18.41 0.33
N THR A 351 -10.00 -18.94 -0.88
CA THR A 351 -8.95 -18.56 -1.82
C THR A 351 -9.10 -17.09 -2.24
N VAL A 352 -8.06 -16.53 -2.87
CA VAL A 352 -8.11 -15.15 -3.36
C VAL A 352 -9.24 -14.98 -4.38
N GLU A 353 -9.43 -15.95 -5.26
CA GLU A 353 -10.47 -15.97 -6.30
C GLU A 353 -11.87 -16.03 -5.67
N GLU A 354 -12.07 -16.89 -4.67
CA GLU A 354 -13.34 -16.99 -3.95
C GLU A 354 -13.68 -15.66 -3.25
N VAL A 355 -12.70 -15.00 -2.62
CA VAL A 355 -12.92 -13.69 -1.99
C VAL A 355 -13.22 -12.62 -3.04
N LEU A 356 -12.51 -12.60 -4.18
CA LEU A 356 -12.80 -11.69 -5.29
C LEU A 356 -14.21 -11.90 -5.85
N GLN A 357 -14.70 -13.14 -5.92
CA GLN A 357 -16.09 -13.43 -6.29
C GLN A 357 -17.09 -12.93 -5.23
N LYS A 358 -16.78 -13.09 -3.94
CA LYS A 358 -17.62 -12.60 -2.84
C LYS A 358 -17.75 -11.07 -2.83
N THR A 359 -16.66 -10.35 -3.13
CA THR A 359 -16.61 -8.88 -3.18
C THR A 359 -17.07 -8.33 -4.51
N ASN A 360 -16.90 -9.08 -5.61
CA ASN A 360 -17.36 -8.76 -6.95
C ASN A 360 -17.03 -7.32 -7.38
N GLY A 361 -15.80 -6.86 -7.09
CA GLY A 361 -15.33 -5.51 -7.41
C GLY A 361 -16.16 -4.38 -6.81
N ARG A 362 -16.76 -4.61 -5.63
CA ARG A 362 -17.64 -3.65 -4.95
C ARG A 362 -17.49 -3.73 -3.44
N LEU A 363 -17.81 -2.62 -2.78
CA LEU A 363 -18.04 -2.59 -1.34
C LEU A 363 -19.33 -3.36 -1.03
N GLN A 364 -19.26 -4.36 -0.16
CA GLN A 364 -20.38 -5.27 0.16
C GLN A 364 -21.10 -4.83 1.45
N LEU A 365 -22.30 -4.24 1.31
CA LEU A 365 -23.12 -3.88 2.48
C LEU A 365 -23.91 -5.08 3.05
N LYS A 366 -24.15 -6.11 2.25
CA LYS A 366 -24.92 -7.31 2.65
C LYS A 366 -24.51 -7.89 4.01
N TRP A 367 -23.22 -7.88 4.34
CA TRP A 367 -22.73 -8.43 5.61
C TRP A 367 -23.14 -7.59 6.82
N ILE A 368 -23.01 -6.25 6.74
CA ILE A 368 -23.41 -5.38 7.86
C ILE A 368 -24.92 -5.27 7.97
N LEU A 369 -25.65 -5.30 6.84
CA LEU A 369 -27.11 -5.33 6.81
C LEU A 369 -27.64 -6.61 7.47
N GLU A 370 -27.07 -7.77 7.12
CA GLU A 370 -27.46 -9.06 7.70
C GLU A 370 -27.08 -9.14 9.19
N ALA A 371 -25.90 -8.67 9.57
CA ALA A 371 -25.49 -8.56 10.97
C ALA A 371 -26.46 -7.69 11.77
N TYR A 372 -26.83 -6.51 11.24
CA TYR A 372 -27.83 -5.66 11.87
C TYR A 372 -29.17 -6.37 11.96
N ARG A 373 -29.64 -7.06 10.91
CA ARG A 373 -30.91 -7.80 10.88
C ARG A 373 -30.98 -8.92 11.91
N LEU A 374 -29.91 -9.70 12.10
CA LEU A 374 -29.88 -10.80 13.06
C LEU A 374 -29.57 -10.37 14.50
N PHE A 375 -28.94 -9.22 14.71
CA PHE A 375 -28.55 -8.79 16.06
C PHE A 375 -29.78 -8.44 16.92
N PRO A 376 -29.97 -9.05 18.10
CA PRO A 376 -31.20 -8.82 18.89
C PRO A 376 -31.26 -7.42 19.52
N LYS A 377 -30.13 -6.80 19.84
CA LYS A 377 -30.08 -5.52 20.59
C LYS A 377 -29.87 -4.31 19.66
N LYS A 378 -30.84 -4.03 18.78
CA LYS A 378 -30.72 -3.04 17.67
C LYS A 378 -30.12 -1.69 18.09
N ASP A 379 -30.59 -1.11 19.20
CA ASP A 379 -30.14 0.21 19.66
C ASP A 379 -28.67 0.25 20.13
N SER A 380 -28.05 -0.91 20.35
CA SER A 380 -26.64 -1.03 20.75
C SER A 380 -25.74 -1.55 19.62
N PHE A 381 -26.25 -1.70 18.39
CA PHE A 381 -25.47 -2.26 17.29
C PHE A 381 -24.23 -1.40 16.97
N PHE A 382 -24.45 -0.08 16.83
CA PHE A 382 -23.37 0.88 16.61
C PHE A 382 -22.76 1.31 17.94
N ILE A 383 -21.43 1.48 17.97
CA ILE A 383 -20.74 2.00 19.14
C ILE A 383 -21.06 3.49 19.30
N ILE A 384 -21.76 3.81 20.39
CA ILE A 384 -22.10 5.19 20.76
C ILE A 384 -20.83 5.86 21.32
N PRO A 385 -20.41 7.04 20.80
CA PRO A 385 -19.27 7.76 21.34
C PRO A 385 -19.55 8.27 22.75
N LYS A 386 -18.51 8.58 23.53
CA LYS A 386 -18.64 9.10 24.91
C LYS A 386 -19.52 10.35 25.03
N SER A 387 -19.63 11.14 23.95
CA SER A 387 -20.50 12.32 23.90
C SER A 387 -22.00 11.99 23.83
N GLY A 388 -22.38 10.73 23.57
CA GLY A 388 -23.76 10.31 23.29
C GLY A 388 -24.26 10.70 21.89
N ASN A 389 -23.55 11.58 21.16
CA ASN A 389 -23.97 12.05 19.85
C ASN A 389 -23.42 11.14 18.73
N MET A 390 -24.30 10.38 18.08
CA MET A 390 -23.96 9.48 16.98
C MET A 390 -23.28 10.15 15.78
N GLU A 391 -23.47 11.45 15.56
CA GLU A 391 -22.74 12.17 14.51
C GLU A 391 -21.21 12.09 14.72
N GLY A 392 -20.75 12.04 15.98
CA GLY A 392 -19.35 11.89 16.33
C GLY A 392 -18.84 10.44 16.35
N SER A 393 -19.68 9.46 16.00
CA SER A 393 -19.35 8.03 16.10
C SER A 393 -18.20 7.65 15.18
N PHE A 394 -17.47 6.60 15.56
CA PHE A 394 -16.41 6.05 14.71
C PHE A 394 -16.97 5.47 13.42
N PHE A 395 -18.18 4.88 13.47
CA PHE A 395 -18.89 4.40 12.28
C PHE A 395 -19.08 5.52 11.24
N ASN A 396 -19.54 6.70 11.65
CA ASN A 396 -19.74 7.82 10.73
C ASN A 396 -18.44 8.37 10.16
N LYS A 397 -17.34 8.30 10.91
CA LYS A 397 -16.01 8.65 10.39
C LYS A 397 -15.53 7.66 9.32
N LEU A 398 -15.79 6.36 9.53
CA LEU A 398 -15.49 5.31 8.55
C LEU A 398 -16.35 5.46 7.29
N ALA A 399 -17.67 5.56 7.45
CA ALA A 399 -18.63 5.77 6.36
C ALA A 399 -18.40 7.13 5.67
N GLY A 400 -17.94 8.13 6.41
CA GLY A 400 -17.72 9.49 5.95
C GLY A 400 -19.00 10.31 5.84
N ASN A 401 -20.09 9.88 6.45
CA ASN A 401 -21.40 10.51 6.34
C ASN A 401 -22.31 10.13 7.55
N ASN A 402 -23.49 10.75 7.67
CA ASN A 402 -24.45 10.40 8.72
C ASN A 402 -25.50 9.40 8.25
N GLU A 403 -25.67 9.29 6.95
CA GLU A 403 -26.84 8.72 6.31
C GLU A 403 -26.78 7.18 6.38
N LEU A 404 -25.59 6.58 6.28
CA LEU A 404 -25.46 5.13 6.17
C LEU A 404 -25.99 4.39 7.41
N TRP A 405 -25.63 4.82 8.63
CA TRP A 405 -26.10 4.14 9.84
C TRP A 405 -27.61 4.31 10.03
N GLN A 406 -28.17 5.46 9.63
CA GLN A 406 -29.60 5.76 9.69
C GLN A 406 -30.37 4.86 8.72
N GLN A 407 -29.87 4.70 7.50
CA GLN A 407 -30.46 3.83 6.49
C GLN A 407 -30.41 2.36 6.92
N ILE A 408 -29.28 1.89 7.50
CA ILE A 408 -29.19 0.54 8.08
C ILE A 408 -30.23 0.38 9.19
N LYS A 409 -30.36 1.37 10.09
CA LYS A 409 -31.34 1.33 11.18
C LYS A 409 -32.79 1.29 10.67
N ALA A 410 -33.07 2.05 9.62
CA ALA A 410 -34.40 2.14 8.99
C ALA A 410 -34.76 0.91 8.15
N GLY A 411 -33.82 -0.01 7.90
CA GLY A 411 -34.06 -1.15 7.02
C GLY A 411 -34.16 -0.76 5.54
N THR A 412 -33.54 0.36 5.15
CA THR A 412 -33.50 0.82 3.75
C THR A 412 -32.89 -0.25 2.85
N PRO A 413 -33.52 -0.59 1.70
CA PRO A 413 -32.95 -1.50 0.71
C PRO A 413 -31.55 -1.09 0.24
N GLU A 414 -30.67 -2.06 -0.03
CA GLU A 414 -29.27 -1.77 -0.41
C GLU A 414 -29.16 -0.92 -1.68
N ASP A 415 -30.05 -1.10 -2.66
CA ASP A 415 -30.06 -0.31 -3.89
C ASP A 415 -30.38 1.17 -3.62
N GLU A 416 -31.28 1.47 -2.68
CA GLU A 416 -31.57 2.84 -2.23
C GLU A 416 -30.41 3.46 -1.44
N ILE A 417 -29.77 2.69 -0.56
CA ILE A 417 -28.54 3.12 0.13
C ILE A 417 -27.48 3.53 -0.89
N ARG A 418 -27.27 2.71 -1.91
CA ARG A 418 -26.28 2.98 -2.97
C ARG A 418 -26.64 4.20 -3.82
N LYS A 419 -27.92 4.33 -4.21
CA LYS A 419 -28.44 5.52 -4.90
C LYS A 419 -28.12 6.82 -4.13
N SER A 420 -28.11 6.77 -2.79
CA SER A 420 -27.85 7.96 -1.97
C SER A 420 -26.43 8.54 -2.09
N TRP A 421 -25.42 7.72 -2.39
CA TRP A 421 -24.05 8.20 -2.59
C TRP A 421 -23.60 8.27 -4.06
N GLU A 422 -24.37 7.69 -4.98
CA GLU A 422 -24.02 7.61 -6.41
C GLU A 422 -23.73 8.98 -7.04
N PRO A 423 -24.46 10.08 -6.76
CA PRO A 423 -24.16 11.38 -7.36
C PRO A 423 -22.72 11.85 -7.11
N LYS A 424 -22.28 11.86 -5.83
CA LYS A 424 -20.91 12.24 -5.47
C LYS A 424 -19.87 11.24 -5.96
N LEU A 425 -20.23 9.95 -5.97
CA LEU A 425 -19.35 8.89 -6.48
C LEU A 425 -19.07 9.08 -7.98
N SER A 426 -20.11 9.40 -8.76
CA SER A 426 -20.01 9.73 -10.19
C SER A 426 -19.18 10.99 -10.44
N GLU A 427 -19.39 12.06 -9.66
CA GLU A 427 -18.55 13.27 -9.72
C GLU A 427 -17.07 12.95 -9.44
N PHE A 428 -16.79 12.13 -8.42
CA PHE A 428 -15.43 11.70 -8.11
C PHE A 428 -14.81 10.87 -9.25
N LYS A 429 -15.56 9.92 -9.83
CA LYS A 429 -15.10 9.11 -10.97
C LYS A 429 -14.72 9.97 -12.18
N VAL A 430 -15.44 11.07 -12.43
CA VAL A 430 -15.06 12.04 -13.47
C VAL A 430 -13.81 12.82 -13.07
N THR A 431 -13.76 13.30 -11.82
CA THR A 431 -12.66 14.13 -11.32
C THR A 431 -11.33 13.37 -11.32
N ARG A 432 -11.30 12.12 -10.83
CA ARG A 432 -10.06 11.32 -10.75
C ARG A 432 -9.39 11.09 -12.10
N LYS A 433 -10.17 11.01 -13.19
CA LYS A 433 -9.65 10.75 -14.55
C LYS A 433 -8.64 11.80 -15.02
N LYS A 434 -8.70 13.00 -14.47
CA LYS A 434 -7.73 14.09 -14.76
C LYS A 434 -6.33 13.80 -14.21
N TYR A 435 -6.21 12.87 -13.27
CA TYR A 435 -5.02 12.66 -12.44
C TYR A 435 -4.44 11.25 -12.54
N LEU A 436 -5.02 10.38 -13.36
CA LEU A 436 -4.52 9.02 -13.53
C LEU A 436 -3.18 9.03 -14.26
N LEU A 437 -2.24 8.25 -13.74
CA LEU A 437 -0.92 7.99 -14.31
C LEU A 437 -0.90 6.67 -15.09
N TYR A 438 -1.90 5.83 -14.87
CA TYR A 438 -2.04 4.52 -15.46
C TYR A 438 -3.34 4.42 -16.24
N LYS A 439 -3.39 3.48 -17.19
CA LYS A 439 -4.61 3.21 -17.95
C LYS A 439 -5.74 2.80 -16.98
N ASP A 440 -6.87 3.50 -17.05
CA ASP A 440 -8.04 3.19 -16.23
C ASP A 440 -8.64 1.83 -16.63
N PHE A 441 -9.42 1.22 -15.74
CA PHE A 441 -10.22 0.05 -16.10
C PHE A 441 -11.29 0.45 -17.13
N SER A 442 -11.64 -0.48 -18.02
CA SER A 442 -12.69 -0.23 -19.01
C SER A 442 -14.01 0.08 -18.29
N ALA A 443 -14.76 1.06 -18.78
CA ALA A 443 -16.16 1.18 -18.37
C ALA A 443 -16.89 -0.05 -18.93
N GLU A 444 -17.52 -0.84 -18.05
CA GLU A 444 -18.51 -1.83 -18.46
C GLU A 444 -19.74 -1.16 -19.07
#